data_AF-A0A7X7JZA3-F1
#
_entry.id   AF-A0A7X7JZA3-F1
#
_cell.length_a   1.000
_cell.length_b   1.000
_cell.length_c   1.000
_cell.angle_alpha   90.00
_cell.angle_beta   90.00
_cell.angle_gamma   90.00
#
_symmetry.space_group_name_H-M   'P 1'
#
loop_
_entity.id
_entity.type
_entity.pdbx_description
1 polymer ?
#
loop_
_entity_poly.entity_id
_entity_poly.type
_entity_poly.pdbx_seq_one_letter_code
_entity_poly.pdbx_strand_id
1 'polypeptide(L)' 'MLFKHLGPTELLIILAIVVLVFGVGRLGKLGKDLGTGIREFRKGIKNDETEGAQEPEDVEKEADKDAS' A
#
# COMPACT_ATOMS: atom_id res chain seq x y z
N MET A 1 31.81 -9.76 1.78
CA MET A 1 30.76 -10.78 1.57
C MET A 1 29.91 -10.91 2.84
N LEU A 2 28.93 -10.02 3.04
CA LEU A 2 28.07 -10.00 4.24
C LEU A 2 26.58 -9.75 3.91
N PHE A 3 26.30 -9.17 2.74
CA PHE A 3 24.93 -8.82 2.32
C PHE A 3 24.18 -9.92 1.55
N LYS A 4 24.78 -11.10 1.30
CA LYS A 4 24.11 -12.22 0.60
C LYS A 4 23.18 -13.07 1.48
N HIS A 5 23.05 -12.75 2.77
CA HIS A 5 22.15 -13.44 3.71
C HIS A 5 20.84 -12.68 3.96
N LEU A 6 20.64 -11.49 3.39
CA LEU A 6 19.32 -10.85 3.37
C LEU A 6 18.57 -11.38 2.16
N GLY A 7 18.24 -12.68 2.20
CA GLY A 7 17.38 -13.30 1.21
C GLY A 7 15.95 -12.78 1.32
N PRO A 8 15.12 -13.04 0.31
CA PRO A 8 13.69 -12.74 0.38
C PRO A 8 13.02 -13.38 1.59
N THR A 9 13.53 -14.52 2.08
CA THR A 9 13.03 -15.22 3.27
C THR A 9 13.27 -14.42 4.55
N GLU A 10 14.48 -13.91 4.80
CA GLU A 10 14.79 -13.12 5.99
C GLU A 10 13.99 -11.81 6.01
N LEU A 11 13.84 -11.16 4.85
CA LEU A 11 13.02 -9.96 4.73
C LEU A 11 11.55 -10.24 5.09
N LEU A 12 11.02 -11.40 4.71
CA LEU A 12 9.65 -11.81 5.03
C LEU A 12 9.50 -12.06 6.55
N ILE A 13 10.48 -12.68 7.20
CA ILE A 13 10.48 -12.88 8.65
C ILE A 13 10.49 -11.53 9.39
N ILE A 14 11.35 -10.59 8.97
CA ILE A 14 11.40 -9.24 9.56
C ILE A 14 10.06 -8.53 9.35
N LEU A 15 9.49 -8.61 8.14
CA LEU A 15 8.18 -8.04 7.83
C LEU A 15 7.08 -8.63 8.72
N ALA A 16 7.09 -9.94 8.95
CA ALA A 16 6.13 -10.61 9.83
C ALA A 16 6.23 -10.09 11.27
N ILE A 17 7.45 -9.91 11.81
CA ILE A 17 7.66 -9.34 13.14
C ILE A 17 7.13 -7.90 13.21
N VAL A 18 7.42 -7.07 12.20
CA VAL A 18 6.91 -5.69 12.12
C VAL A 18 5.37 -5.71 12.11
N VAL A 19 4.76 -6.58 11.32
CA VAL A 19 3.29 -6.72 11.27
C VAL A 19 2.72 -7.17 12.62
N LEU A 20 3.39 -8.05 13.36
CA LEU A 20 2.94 -8.47 14.70
C LEU A 20 3.05 -7.35 15.73
N VAL A 21 4.11 -6.53 15.69
CA VAL A 21 4.31 -5.42 16.62
C VAL A 21 3.35 -4.26 16.36
N PHE A 22 3.20 -3.87 15.09
CA PHE A 22 2.34 -2.74 14.71
C PHE A 22 0.87 -3.14 14.48
N GLY A 23 0.61 -4.42 14.21
CA GLY A 23 -0.69 -4.96 13.83
C GLY A 23 -1.03 -4.73 12.34
N VAL A 24 -1.79 -5.67 11.76
CA VAL A 24 -2.27 -5.60 10.36
C VAL A 24 -3.16 -4.38 10.11
N GLY A 25 -3.98 -3.97 11.08
CA GLY A 25 -4.89 -2.84 10.94
C GLY A 25 -4.19 -1.49 10.86
N ARG A 26 -3.10 -1.29 11.62
CA ARG A 26 -2.35 -0.03 11.60
C ARG A 26 -1.55 0.12 10.32
N LEU A 27 -0.87 -0.95 9.89
CA LEU A 27 -0.13 -0.96 8.62
C LEU A 27 -1.08 -0.81 7.41
N GLY A 28 -2.25 -1.46 7.44
CA GLY A 28 -3.27 -1.31 6.39
C GLY A 28 -3.80 0.11 6.27
N LYS A 29 -4.12 0.76 7.41
CA LYS A 29 -4.57 2.16 7.42
C LYS A 29 -3.50 3.11 6.87
N LEU A 30 -2.26 2.99 7.35
CA LEU A 30 -1.13 3.79 6.85
C LEU A 30 -0.86 3.54 5.36
N GLY A 31 -0.95 2.28 4.92
CA GLY A 31 -0.78 1.90 3.52
C GLY A 31 -1.89 2.47 2.62
N LYS A 32 -3.14 2.52 3.09
CA LYS A 32 -4.25 3.16 2.36
C LYS A 32 -4.01 4.65 2.19
N ASP A 33 -3.63 5.34 3.25
CA ASP A 33 -3.39 6.79 3.22
C ASP A 33 -2.19 7.14 2.33
N LEU A 34 -1.08 6.41 2.47
CA LEU A 34 0.11 6.55 1.62
C LEU A 34 -0.18 6.17 0.16
N GLY A 35 -0.94 5.11 -0.07
CA GLY A 35 -1.31 4.63 -1.40
C GLY A 35 -2.15 5.64 -2.17
N THR A 36 -3.13 6.25 -1.50
CA THR A 36 -3.92 7.35 -2.08
C THR A 36 -3.03 8.54 -2.42
N GLY A 37 -2.15 8.97 -1.50
CA GLY A 37 -1.22 10.07 -1.78
C GLY A 37 -0.28 9.80 -2.96
N ILE A 38 0.25 8.57 -3.05
CA ILE A 38 1.11 8.14 -4.17
C ILE A 38 0.30 8.08 -5.48
N ARG A 39 -0.97 7.61 -5.44
CA ARG A 39 -1.86 7.56 -6.61
C ARG A 39 -2.10 8.97 -7.16
N GLU A 40 -2.46 9.92 -6.30
CA GLU A 40 -2.70 11.31 -6.68
C GLU A 40 -1.41 11.99 -7.16
N PHE A 41 -0.28 11.75 -6.50
CA PHE A 41 1.03 12.23 -6.95
C PHE A 41 1.38 11.72 -8.36
N ARG A 42 1.15 10.43 -8.61
CA ARG A 42 1.38 9.81 -9.93
C ARG A 42 0.41 10.33 -11.00
N LYS A 43 -0.85 10.60 -10.64
CA LYS A 43 -1.83 11.24 -11.54
C LYS A 43 -1.39 12.66 -11.89
N GLY A 44 -0.94 13.45 -10.91
CA GLY A 44 -0.44 14.82 -11.13
C GLY A 44 0.74 14.85 -12.10
N ILE A 45 1.75 14.01 -11.88
CA ILE A 45 2.91 13.91 -12.79
C ILE A 45 2.48 13.48 -14.20
N LYS A 46 1.57 12.50 -14.32
CA LYS A 46 1.07 12.05 -15.63
C LYS A 46 0.23 13.10 -16.36
N ASN A 47 -0.56 13.89 -15.64
CA ASN A 47 -1.36 14.96 -16.23
C ASN A 47 -0.48 16.11 -16.78
N ASP A 48 0.68 16.37 -16.18
CA ASP A 48 1.67 17.33 -16.72
C ASP A 48 2.37 16.81 -17.99
N GLU A 49 2.47 15.50 -18.18
CA GLU A 49 3.11 14.89 -19.36
C GLU A 49 2.13 14.49 -20.48
N THR A 50 0.81 14.41 -20.20
CA THR A 50 -0.18 14.02 -21.20
C THR A 50 -1.55 14.58 -20.84
N GLU A 51 -1.98 15.64 -21.52
CA GLU A 51 -3.39 16.08 -21.49
C GLU A 51 -4.30 14.92 -21.93
N GLY A 52 -5.10 14.39 -21.01
CA GLY A 52 -6.31 13.61 -21.32
C GLY A 52 -6.22 12.09 -21.14
N ALA A 53 -6.46 11.61 -19.92
CA ALA A 53 -7.13 10.32 -19.72
C ALA A 53 -7.88 10.34 -18.38
N GLN A 54 -9.21 10.45 -18.48
CA GLN A 54 -10.16 10.41 -17.36
C GLN A 54 -10.04 9.10 -16.56
N GLU A 55 -10.38 9.23 -15.28
CA GLU A 55 -10.20 8.28 -14.19
C GLU A 55 -11.10 7.04 -14.30
N PRO A 56 -10.67 5.86 -13.83
CA PRO A 56 -11.59 4.87 -13.31
C PRO A 56 -11.92 5.18 -11.85
N GLU A 57 -13.22 5.28 -11.66
CA GLU A 57 -14.04 5.47 -10.46
C GLU A 57 -13.66 4.60 -9.26
N ASP A 58 -14.18 5.06 -8.13
CA ASP A 58 -14.18 4.49 -6.79
C ASP A 58 -14.26 2.96 -6.73
N VAL A 59 -13.32 2.39 -5.97
CA VAL A 59 -13.53 1.10 -5.30
C VAL A 59 -13.58 1.38 -3.81
N GLU A 60 -14.68 1.99 -3.41
CA GLU A 60 -15.17 1.87 -2.05
C GLU A 60 -15.85 0.49 -1.95
N LYS A 61 -15.07 -0.53 -1.60
CA LYS A 61 -15.64 -1.79 -1.10
C LYS A 61 -15.68 -1.71 0.41
N GLU A 62 -16.85 -1.32 0.90
CA GLU A 62 -17.52 -1.83 2.08
C GLU A 62 -16.75 -2.96 2.77
N ALA A 63 -16.16 -2.64 3.91
CA ALA A 63 -15.79 -3.59 4.94
C ALA A 63 -16.74 -3.38 6.12
N ASP A 64 -18.04 -3.58 5.86
CA ASP A 64 -19.00 -3.93 6.88
C ASP A 64 -19.66 -5.23 6.42
N LYS A 65 -19.31 -6.32 7.09
CA LYS A 65 -20.13 -7.52 7.13
C LYS A 65 -20.33 -7.77 8.61
N ASP A 66 -21.51 -7.37 9.09
CA ASP A 66 -22.47 -8.21 9.82
C ASP A 66 -21.79 -9.46 10.45
N ALA A 67 -21.67 -9.64 11.78
CA ALA A 67 -22.67 -9.39 12.80
C ALA A 67 -24.09 -9.79 12.36
N SER A 68 -24.24 -11.05 11.94
CA SER A 68 -25.48 -11.82 12.08
C SER A 68 -25.16 -13.31 12.19
#